data_AF-A0A661Z7S9-F1
#
_entry.id   AF-A0A661Z7S9-F1
#
_cell.length_a   1.000
_cell.length_b   1.000
_cell.length_c   1.000
_cell.angle_alpha   90.00
_cell.angle_beta   90.00
_cell.angle_gamma   90.00
#
_symmetry.space_group_name_H-M   'P 1'
#
loop_
_entity.id
_entity.type
_entity.pdbx_description
1 polymer ?
#
loop_
_entity_poly.entity_id
_entity_poly.type
_entity_poly.pdbx_seq_one_letter_code
_entity_poly.pdbx_strand_id
1 'polypeptide(L)'
;MVVNWNKEISGFKSFLKIEKALSANSIKSYLDDVSKLIQFLEIKNIDLKANQVKFKHIKDFLIWITELGISARSQARIISG
;
A
#
# COMPACT_ATOMS: atom_id res chain seq x y z
N MET A 1 15.68 1.44 9.24
CA MET A 1 15.93 1.43 7.78
C MET A 1 14.66 1.92 7.10
N VAL A 2 14.76 2.72 6.04
CA VAL A 2 13.59 3.32 5.36
C VAL A 2 13.33 2.56 4.08
N VAL A 3 12.11 2.05 3.90
CA VAL A 3 11.71 1.36 2.68
C VAL A 3 11.54 2.42 1.58
N ASN A 4 12.44 2.46 0.60
CA ASN A 4 12.43 3.49 -0.44
C ASN A 4 11.69 3.02 -1.70
N TRP A 5 10.40 3.32 -1.78
CA TRP A 5 9.54 3.01 -2.94
C TRP A 5 9.11 4.27 -3.72
N ASN A 6 9.88 5.37 -3.61
CA ASN A 6 9.47 6.66 -4.18
C ASN A 6 9.22 6.61 -5.70
N LYS A 7 10.03 5.84 -6.43
CA LYS A 7 9.90 5.68 -7.88
C LYS A 7 8.62 4.92 -8.24
N GLU A 8 8.36 3.83 -7.52
CA GLU A 8 7.21 2.94 -7.69
C GLU A 8 5.91 3.69 -7.37
N ILE A 9 5.89 4.44 -6.27
CA ILE A 9 4.75 5.29 -5.87
C ILE A 9 4.48 6.37 -6.93
N SER A 10 5.53 7.02 -7.46
CA SER A 10 5.37 8.03 -8.52
C SER A 10 4.83 7.43 -9.82
N GLY A 11 5.30 6.23 -10.19
CA GLY A 11 4.79 5.48 -11.34
C GLY A 11 3.32 5.11 -11.15
N PHE A 12 2.97 4.55 -10.00
CA PHE A 12 1.61 4.18 -9.65
C PHE A 12 0.66 5.39 -9.64
N LYS A 13 1.09 6.53 -9.07
CA LYS A 13 0.33 7.79 -9.11
C LYS A 13 0.06 8.23 -10.55
N SER A 14 1.06 8.12 -11.43
CA SER A 14 0.93 8.49 -12.84
C SER A 14 -0.06 7.57 -13.56
N PHE A 15 0.02 6.26 -13.32
CA PHE A 15 -0.94 5.26 -13.81
C PHE A 15 -2.38 5.58 -13.38
N LEU A 16 -2.61 5.82 -12.09
CA LEU A 16 -3.94 6.14 -11.57
C LEU A 16 -4.51 7.44 -12.17
N LYS A 17 -3.65 8.43 -12.42
CA LYS A 17 -4.04 9.73 -12.97
C LYS A 17 -4.31 9.67 -14.47
N ILE A 18 -3.42 9.08 -15.25
CA ILE A 18 -3.43 9.15 -16.71
C ILE A 18 -4.24 7.99 -17.28
N GLU A 19 -3.91 6.76 -16.90
CA GLU A 19 -4.51 5.57 -17.50
C GLU A 19 -5.88 5.25 -16.89
N LYS A 20 -6.06 5.45 -15.59
CA LYS A 20 -7.34 5.20 -14.91
C LYS A 20 -8.24 6.45 -14.80
N ALA A 21 -7.72 7.63 -15.16
CA ALA A 21 -8.44 8.91 -15.10
C ALA A 21 -9.16 9.16 -13.75
N LEU A 22 -8.57 8.71 -12.64
CA LEU A 22 -9.22 8.80 -11.33
C LEU A 22 -9.20 10.23 -10.78
N SER A 23 -10.22 10.54 -9.97
CA SER A 23 -10.27 11.81 -9.22
C SER A 23 -9.09 11.93 -8.25
N ALA A 24 -8.74 13.16 -7.86
CA ALA A 24 -7.69 13.42 -6.89
C ALA A 24 -7.95 12.72 -5.53
N ASN A 25 -9.21 12.67 -5.09
CA ASN A 25 -9.61 11.98 -3.86
C ASN A 25 -9.41 10.47 -3.95
N SER A 26 -9.77 9.89 -5.09
CA SER A 26 -9.51 8.48 -5.36
C SER A 26 -8.01 8.21 -5.33
N ILE A 27 -7.20 8.94 -6.12
CA ILE A 27 -5.74 8.79 -6.15
C ILE A 27 -5.15 8.87 -4.75
N LYS A 28 -5.53 9.88 -3.95
CA LYS A 28 -5.08 10.01 -2.57
C LYS A 28 -5.37 8.76 -1.75
N SER A 29 -6.59 8.24 -1.86
CA SER A 29 -7.02 7.04 -1.12
C SER A 29 -6.19 5.80 -1.48
N TYR A 30 -5.81 5.62 -2.76
CA TYR A 30 -4.93 4.52 -3.18
C TYR A 30 -3.48 4.71 -2.67
N LEU A 31 -2.95 5.94 -2.74
CA LEU A 31 -1.61 6.24 -2.22
C LEU A 31 -1.53 6.06 -0.70
N ASP A 32 -2.58 6.45 0.01
CA ASP A 32 -2.71 6.26 1.46
C ASP A 32 -2.74 4.77 1.84
N ASP A 33 -3.22 3.89 0.95
CA ASP A 33 -3.23 2.45 1.18
C ASP A 33 -1.85 1.83 0.97
N VAL A 34 -1.16 2.21 -0.11
CA VAL A 34 0.25 1.81 -0.35
C VAL A 34 1.14 2.28 0.81
N SER A 35 0.90 3.48 1.33
CA SER A 35 1.63 4.01 2.50
C SER A 35 1.47 3.13 3.73
N LYS A 36 0.29 2.52 3.97
CA LYS A 36 0.10 1.59 5.11
C LYS A 36 0.97 0.34 4.98
N LEU A 37 1.12 -0.18 3.76
CA LEU A 37 2.01 -1.34 3.53
C LEU A 37 3.47 -0.96 3.83
N ILE A 38 3.92 0.22 3.40
CA ILE A 38 5.27 0.72 3.68
C ILE A 38 5.48 0.87 5.20
N GLN A 39 4.54 1.51 5.89
CA GLN A 39 4.59 1.66 7.36
C GLN A 39 4.66 0.31 8.07
N PHE A 40 3.87 -0.67 7.62
CA PHE A 40 3.93 -2.03 8.15
C PHE A 40 5.32 -2.65 7.98
N LEU A 41 5.92 -2.55 6.79
CA LEU A 41 7.26 -3.09 6.52
C LEU A 41 8.31 -2.41 7.40
N GLU A 42 8.23 -1.08 7.57
CA GLU A 42 9.12 -0.32 8.43
C GLU A 42 9.00 -0.73 9.91
N ILE A 43 7.78 -0.83 10.44
CA ILE A 43 7.51 -1.27 11.82
C ILE A 43 8.04 -2.69 12.07
N LYS A 44 7.96 -3.57 11.07
CA LYS A 44 8.50 -4.93 11.14
C LYS A 44 9.99 -5.02 10.82
N ASN A 45 10.67 -3.91 10.54
CA ASN A 45 12.07 -3.85 10.10
C ASN A 45 12.35 -4.74 8.87
N ILE A 46 11.40 -4.81 7.94
CA ILE A 46 11.49 -5.58 6.72
C ILE A 46 11.93 -4.65 5.58
N ASP A 47 13.17 -4.81 5.13
CA ASP A 47 13.70 -4.08 3.97
C ASP A 47 13.45 -4.90 2.69
N LEU A 48 12.45 -4.48 1.91
CA LEU A 48 12.09 -5.11 0.65
C LEU A 48 11.87 -4.07 -0.44
N LYS A 49 12.27 -4.41 -1.66
CA LYS A 49 11.78 -3.72 -2.86
C LYS A 49 10.33 -4.11 -3.13
N ALA A 50 9.57 -3.24 -3.79
CA ALA A 50 8.15 -3.48 -4.10
C ALA A 50 7.94 -4.82 -4.85
N ASN A 51 8.83 -5.17 -5.78
CA ASN A 51 8.77 -6.41 -6.53
C ASN A 51 9.20 -7.67 -5.75
N GLN A 52 9.65 -7.53 -4.49
CA GLN A 52 10.02 -8.63 -3.60
C GLN A 52 8.93 -8.92 -2.56
N VAL A 53 7.83 -8.16 -2.57
CA VAL A 53 6.67 -8.43 -1.72
C VAL A 53 6.07 -9.79 -2.11
N LYS A 54 5.83 -10.64 -1.10
CA LYS A 54 5.32 -12.01 -1.27
C LYS A 54 4.01 -12.15 -0.50
N PHE A 55 3.28 -13.22 -0.82
CA PHE A 55 2.02 -13.55 -0.15
C PHE A 55 2.11 -13.53 1.38
N LYS A 56 3.21 -14.04 1.97
CA LYS A 56 3.44 -13.99 3.42
C LYS A 56 3.38 -12.57 3.97
N HIS A 57 4.04 -11.62 3.31
CA HIS A 57 4.07 -10.21 3.75
C HIS A 57 2.66 -9.59 3.67
N ILE A 58 1.89 -9.91 2.63
CA ILE A 58 0.50 -9.44 2.49
C ILE A 58 -0.42 -10.05 3.56
N LYS A 59 -0.24 -11.33 3.89
CA LYS A 59 -0.99 -11.99 4.96
C LYS A 59 -0.69 -11.35 6.33
N ASP A 60 0.59 -11.13 6.62
CA ASP A 60 1.02 -10.49 7.88
C ASP A 60 0.55 -9.03 7.96
N PHE A 61 0.56 -8.32 6.82
CA PHE A 61 -0.01 -6.98 6.70
C PHE A 61 -1.52 -6.96 6.96
N LEU A 62 -2.28 -7.94 6.45
CA LEU A 62 -3.71 -8.05 6.67
C LEU A 62 -4.06 -8.27 8.15
N ILE A 63 -3.27 -9.09 8.84
CA ILE A 63 -3.38 -9.28 10.30
C ILE A 63 -3.14 -7.94 11.00
N TRP A 64 -2.06 -7.24 10.65
CA TRP A 64 -1.72 -5.96 11.26
C TRP A 64 -2.80 -4.88 11.08
N ILE A 65 -3.36 -4.70 9.87
CA ILE A 65 -4.45 -3.72 9.67
C ILE A 65 -5.75 -4.12 10.37
N THR A 66 -5.96 -5.42 10.59
CA THR A 66 -7.10 -5.92 11.39
C THR A 66 -6.93 -5.55 12.85
N GLU A 67 -5.72 -5.71 13.41
CA GLU A 67 -5.37 -5.31 14.77
C GLU A 67 -5.52 -3.79 15.00
N LEU A 68 -5.31 -2.98 13.95
CA LEU A 68 -5.56 -1.54 13.98
C LEU A 68 -7.06 -1.15 13.92
N GLY A 69 -7.97 -2.12 13.83
CA GLY A 69 -9.42 -1.86 13.75
C GLY A 69 -9.88 -1.32 12.39
N ILE A 70 -9.10 -1.49 11.32
CA ILE A 70 -9.51 -1.06 9.98
C ILE A 70 -10.67 -1.93 9.51
N SER A 71 -11.78 -1.28 9.11
CA SER A 71 -13.00 -1.98 8.66
C SER A 71 -12.75 -2.92 7.47
N ALA A 72 -13.52 -4.01 7.39
CA ALA A 72 -13.44 -4.96 6.28
C ALA A 72 -13.58 -4.30 4.88
N ARG A 73 -14.41 -3.26 4.76
CA ARG A 73 -14.55 -2.46 3.53
C ARG A 73 -13.23 -1.79 3.15
N SER A 74 -12.57 -1.16 4.11
CA SER A 74 -11.28 -0.52 3.89
C SER A 74 -10.18 -1.54 3.61
N GLN A 75 -10.19 -2.70 4.28
CA GLN A 75 -9.26 -3.80 3.99
C GLN A 75 -9.42 -4.31 2.56
N ALA A 76 -10.64 -4.55 2.09
CA ALA A 76 -10.91 -4.98 0.72
C ALA A 76 -10.33 -3.98 -0.29
N ARG A 77 -10.56 -2.67 -0.07
CA ARG A 77 -10.00 -1.61 -0.92
C ARG A 77 -8.47 -1.61 -0.89
N ILE A 78 -7.86 -1.66 0.29
CA ILE A 78 -6.40 -1.68 0.48
C ILE A 78 -5.76 -2.85 -0.28
N ILE A 79 -6.39 -4.03 -0.28
CA ILE A 79 -5.86 -5.23 -0.94
C ILE A 79 -6.14 -5.23 -2.45
N SER A 80 -7.27 -4.66 -2.89
CA SER A 80 -7.66 -4.63 -4.30
C SER A 80 -7.05 -3.48 -5.12
N GLY A 81 -6.46 -2.50 -4.42
CA GLY A 81 -6.05 -1.22 -4.98
C GLY A 81 -4.87 -1.29 -5.94
#